data_AF-A0A938YUX8-F1
#
_entry.id   AF-A0A938YUX8-F1
#
_cell.length_a   1.000
_cell.length_b   1.000
_cell.length_c   1.000
_cell.angle_alpha   90.00
_cell.angle_beta   90.00
_cell.angle_gamma   90.00
#
_symmetry.space_group_name_H-M   'P 1'
#
loop_
_entity.id
_entity.type
_entity.pdbx_description
1 polymer ?
#
loop_
_entity_poly.entity_id
_entity_poly.type
_entity_poly.pdbx_seq_one_letter_code
_entity_poly.pdbx_strand_id
1 'polypeptide(L)'
;MEGTGPEDINIASLIQRLHDDQVKEVIIATNATTEGEATAMYMSRLIKPAGIKVTRLAHGLSVGSDIEYADEVTLLKAVEGRREL
;
A
#
# COMPACT_ATOMS: atom_id res chain seq x y z
N MET A 1 -11.04 8.55 -15.88
CA MET A 1 -11.01 8.85 -14.44
C MET A 1 -12.45 8.80 -13.96
N GLU A 2 -12.89 7.63 -13.47
CA GLU A 2 -14.16 7.54 -12.76
C GLU A 2 -14.02 8.38 -11.49
N GLY A 3 -14.85 9.40 -11.34
CA GLY A 3 -14.67 10.50 -10.38
C GLY A 3 -14.94 10.11 -8.93
N THR A 4 -14.08 9.25 -8.37
CA THR A 4 -14.08 8.90 -6.95
C THR A 4 -12.94 9.62 -6.25
N GLY A 5 -13.28 10.62 -5.43
CA GLY A 5 -12.33 11.41 -4.65
C GLY A 5 -12.04 10.79 -3.27
N PRO A 6 -11.07 11.35 -2.53
CA PRO A 6 -10.82 11.00 -1.13
C PRO A 6 -12.06 11.10 -0.23
N GLU A 7 -12.99 11.99 -0.56
CA GLU A 7 -14.27 12.19 0.11
C GLU A 7 -15.27 11.04 -0.10
N ASP A 8 -15.12 10.28 -1.18
CA ASP A 8 -15.98 9.15 -1.53
C ASP A 8 -15.47 7.83 -0.92
N ILE A 9 -14.25 7.84 -0.38
CA ILE A 9 -13.67 6.72 0.36
C ILE A 9 -13.72 7.02 1.86
N ASN A 10 -13.92 5.97 2.66
CA ASN A 10 -14.19 6.09 4.09
C ASN A 10 -12.92 6.39 4.93
N ILE A 11 -12.18 7.44 4.58
CA ILE A 11 -10.96 7.86 5.28
C ILE A 11 -11.30 8.44 6.66
N ALA A 12 -12.42 9.17 6.79
CA ALA A 12 -12.79 9.81 8.04
C ALA A 12 -12.89 8.81 9.20
N SER A 13 -13.53 7.65 8.98
CA SER A 13 -13.62 6.61 10.01
C SER A 13 -12.26 5.98 10.35
N LEU A 14 -11.37 5.87 9.36
CA LEU A 14 -10.01 5.41 9.60
C LEU A 14 -9.26 6.39 10.51
N ILE A 15 -9.30 7.69 10.21
CA ILE A 15 -8.62 8.71 11.04
C ILE A 15 -9.14 8.67 12.48
N GLN A 16 -10.45 8.52 12.67
CA GLN A 16 -11.02 8.38 14.00
C GLN A 16 -10.47 7.16 14.76
N ARG A 17 -10.27 6.02 14.07
CA ARG A 17 -9.66 4.82 14.67
C ARG A 17 -8.19 5.02 15.01
N LEU A 18 -7.48 5.85 14.25
CA LEU A 18 -6.05 6.14 14.47
C LEU A 18 -5.79 7.13 15.60
N HIS A 19 -6.83 7.75 16.17
CA HIS A 19 -6.71 8.52 17.41
C HIS A 19 -6.50 7.63 18.65
N ASP A 20 -6.66 6.32 18.53
CA ASP A 20 -6.28 5.37 19.57
C ASP A 20 -4.76 5.20 19.59
N ASP A 21 -4.11 5.70 20.66
CA ASP A 21 -2.66 5.62 20.87
C ASP A 21 -2.12 4.18 20.95
N GLN A 22 -2.98 3.16 21.05
CA GLN A 22 -2.57 1.76 20.96
C GLN A 22 -2.17 1.35 19.53
N VAL A 23 -2.64 2.05 18.50
CA VAL A 23 -2.31 1.73 17.10
C VAL A 23 -0.88 2.15 16.81
N LYS A 24 0.00 1.16 16.60
CA LYS A 24 1.42 1.42 16.28
C LYS A 24 1.75 1.31 14.80
N GLU A 25 0.93 0.60 14.03
CA GLU A 25 1.16 0.36 12.61
C GLU A 25 -0.13 0.30 11.79
N VAL A 26 -0.07 0.84 10.58
CA VAL A 26 -1.09 0.70 9.54
C VAL A 26 -0.48 0.02 8.33
N ILE A 27 -1.03 -1.13 7.97
CA ILE A 27 -0.65 -1.88 6.76
C ILE A 27 -1.62 -1.49 5.65
N ILE A 28 -1.10 -0.87 4.58
CA ILE A 28 -1.91 -0.51 3.41
C ILE A 28 -1.97 -1.71 2.45
N ALA A 29 -3.17 -2.28 2.36
CA ALA A 29 -3.48 -3.46 1.55
C ALA A 29 -4.42 -3.15 0.38
N THR A 30 -4.41 -1.91 -0.16
CA THR A 30 -5.09 -1.62 -1.43
C THR A 30 -4.44 -2.40 -2.57
N ASN A 31 -5.19 -2.65 -3.64
CA ASN A 31 -4.71 -3.41 -4.79
C ASN A 31 -3.42 -2.81 -5.39
N ALA A 32 -2.65 -3.68 -6.05
CA ALA A 32 -1.41 -3.33 -6.75
C ALA A 32 -1.66 -2.67 -8.13
N THR A 33 -2.70 -1.86 -8.24
CA THR A 33 -3.02 -1.11 -9.46
C THR A 33 -2.53 0.34 -9.34
N THR A 34 -2.51 1.07 -10.45
CA THR A 34 -2.16 2.51 -10.46
C THR A 34 -2.99 3.31 -9.46
N GLU A 35 -4.30 3.08 -9.43
CA GLU A 35 -5.23 3.75 -8.51
C GLU A 35 -4.97 3.34 -7.07
N GLY A 36 -4.81 2.02 -6.83
CA GLY A 36 -4.54 1.51 -5.49
C GLY A 36 -3.23 2.03 -4.91
N GLU A 37 -2.21 2.23 -5.76
CA GLU A 37 -0.95 2.84 -5.37
C GLU A 37 -1.07 4.35 -5.11
N ALA A 38 -1.83 5.07 -5.93
CA ALA A 38 -2.14 6.47 -5.66
C ALA A 38 -2.87 6.65 -4.31
N THR A 39 -3.86 5.81 -4.03
CA THR A 39 -4.55 5.78 -2.73
C THR A 39 -3.58 5.44 -1.60
N ALA A 40 -2.70 4.45 -1.78
CA ALA A 40 -1.72 4.08 -0.77
C ALA A 40 -0.74 5.21 -0.43
N MET A 41 -0.22 5.89 -1.45
CA MET A 41 0.64 7.05 -1.26
C MET A 41 -0.08 8.19 -0.55
N TYR A 42 -1.33 8.45 -0.93
CA TYR A 42 -2.17 9.46 -0.27
C TYR A 42 -2.37 9.14 1.22
N MET A 43 -2.78 7.91 1.55
CA MET A 43 -2.95 7.47 2.94
C MET A 43 -1.65 7.54 3.74
N SER A 44 -0.53 7.12 3.15
CA SER A 44 0.78 7.23 3.78
C SER A 44 1.12 8.68 4.15
N ARG A 45 0.85 9.65 3.28
CA ARG A 45 1.11 11.07 3.57
C ARG A 45 0.21 11.61 4.67
N LEU A 46 -1.03 11.12 4.76
CA LEU A 46 -2.00 11.54 5.77
C LEU A 46 -1.68 10.98 7.16
N ILE A 47 -1.21 9.73 7.25
CA ILE A 47 -1.03 9.00 8.52
C ILE A 47 0.36 9.24 9.14
N LYS A 48 1.43 9.32 8.33
CA LYS A 48 2.81 9.47 8.83
C LYS A 48 3.02 10.65 9.81
N PRO A 49 2.40 11.83 9.65
CA PRO A 49 2.55 12.94 10.59
C PRO A 49 2.10 12.62 12.02
N ALA A 50 1.22 11.63 12.22
CA ALA A 50 0.79 11.19 13.54
C ALA A 50 1.82 10.29 14.25
N GLY A 51 2.98 10.01 13.63
CA GLY A 51 4.01 9.14 14.20
C GLY A 51 3.70 7.64 14.13
N ILE A 52 2.59 7.26 13.49
CA ILE A 52 2.20 5.86 13.28
C ILE A 52 3.03 5.27 12.13
N LYS A 53 3.55 4.06 12.32
CA LYS A 53 4.29 3.34 11.27
C LYS A 53 3.33 2.99 10.13
N VAL A 54 3.67 3.35 8.90
CA VAL A 54 2.88 2.98 7.72
C VAL A 54 3.70 2.06 6.85
N THR A 55 3.15 0.88 6.56
CA THR A 55 3.77 -0.12 5.69
C THR A 55 2.84 -0.52 4.56
N ARG A 56 3.41 -1.10 3.51
CA ARG A 56 2.72 -1.58 2.32
C ARG A 56 2.93 -3.08 2.23
N LEU A 57 1.93 -3.82 1.76
CA LEU A 57 2.15 -5.20 1.37
C LEU A 57 3.24 -5.28 0.29
N ALA A 58 4.01 -6.36 0.32
CA ALA A 58 5.04 -6.59 -0.68
C ALA A 58 4.41 -6.77 -2.07
N HIS A 59 5.15 -6.33 -3.08
CA HIS A 59 4.78 -6.49 -4.49
C HIS A 59 5.93 -7.20 -5.21
N GLY A 60 5.60 -8.06 -6.14
CA GLY A 60 6.57 -8.84 -6.90
C GLY A 60 6.06 -10.26 -7.15
N LEU A 61 7.00 -11.17 -7.39
CA LEU A 61 6.70 -12.56 -7.67
C LEU A 61 6.02 -13.24 -6.48
N SER A 62 4.92 -13.92 -6.77
CA SER A 62 4.28 -14.83 -5.81
C SER A 62 5.15 -16.06 -5.56
N VAL A 63 5.02 -16.63 -4.37
CA VAL A 63 5.68 -17.88 -4.01
C VAL A 63 5.17 -19.02 -4.90
N GLY A 64 6.09 -19.80 -5.47
CA GLY A 64 5.76 -20.92 -6.36
C GLY A 64 5.50 -20.52 -7.81
N SER A 65 5.73 -19.24 -8.15
CA SER A 65 5.62 -18.75 -9.52
C SER A 65 6.90 -18.95 -10.30
N ASP A 66 6.76 -19.38 -11.54
CA ASP A 66 7.85 -19.45 -12.50
C ASP A 66 8.10 -18.07 -13.12
N ILE A 67 9.37 -17.62 -13.10
CA ILE A 67 9.79 -16.31 -13.60
C ILE A 67 9.40 -16.09 -15.06
N GLU A 68 9.42 -17.16 -15.86
CA GLU A 68 9.13 -17.11 -17.31
C GLU A 68 7.69 -16.68 -17.63
N TYR A 69 6.76 -16.82 -16.69
CA TYR A 69 5.35 -16.47 -16.86
C TYR A 69 4.96 -15.17 -16.16
N ALA A 70 5.90 -14.50 -15.49
CA ALA A 70 5.64 -13.23 -14.84
C ALA A 70 5.69 -12.07 -15.84
N ASP A 71 4.80 -11.10 -15.68
CA ASP A 71 4.85 -9.86 -16.45
C ASP A 71 6.02 -8.97 -16.00
N GLU A 72 6.42 -8.05 -16.90
CA GLU A 72 7.55 -7.15 -16.69
C GLU A 72 7.40 -6.27 -15.45
N VAL A 73 6.18 -5.83 -15.14
CA VAL A 73 5.92 -4.95 -13.98
C VAL A 73 6.10 -5.73 -12.69
N THR A 74 5.58 -6.95 -12.62
CA THR A 74 5.78 -7.86 -11.49
C THR A 74 7.26 -8.17 -11.27
N LEU A 75 8.01 -8.45 -12.34
CA LEU A 75 9.46 -8.69 -12.27
C LEU A 75 10.23 -7.46 -11.79
N LEU A 76 9.91 -6.27 -12.33
CA LEU A 76 10.48 -5.01 -11.88
C LEU A 76 10.26 -4.80 -10.38
N LYS A 77 9.03 -5.00 -9.91
CA LYS A 77 8.69 -4.87 -8.48
C LYS A 77 9.43 -5.87 -7.61
N ALA A 78 9.59 -7.11 -8.05
CA ALA A 78 10.37 -8.13 -7.34
C ALA A 78 11.85 -7.72 -7.22
N VAL A 79 12.44 -7.15 -8.28
CA VAL A 79 13.83 -6.67 -8.27
C VAL A 79 14.00 -5.43 -7.41
N GLU A 80 13.08 -4.46 -7.47
CA GLU A 80 13.06 -3.27 -6.61
C GLU A 80 12.96 -3.65 -5.13
N GLY A 81 12.13 -4.65 -4.81
CA GLY A 81 11.87 -5.13 -3.46
C GLY A 81 12.87 -6.18 -2.93
N ARG A 82 13.95 -6.48 -3.66
CA ARG A 82 14.93 -7.50 -3.26
C ARG A 82 15.60 -7.13 -1.93
N ARG A 83 15.90 -8.14 -1.12
CA ARG A 83 16.55 -8.00 0.19
C ARG A 83 17.87 -8.77 0.20
N GLU A 84 18.84 -8.27 0.94
CA GLU A 84 20.05 -9.01 1.28
C GLU A 84 19.70 -10.22 2.17
N LEU A 85 20.52 -11.27 2.11
CA LEU A 85 20.37 -12.48 2.92
C LEU A 85 21.32 -12.45 4.12
#